data_AF-A0A227J515-F1
#
_entry.id   AF-A0A227J515-F1
#
_cell.length_a   1.000
_cell.length_b   1.000
_cell.length_c   1.000
_cell.angle_alpha   90.00
_cell.angle_beta   90.00
_cell.angle_gamma   90.00
#
_symmetry.space_group_name_H-M   'P 1'
#
loop_
_entity.id
_entity.type
_entity.pdbx_description
1 polymer ?
#
loop_
_entity_poly.entity_id
_entity_poly.type
_entity_poly.pdbx_seq_one_letter_code
_entity_poly.pdbx_strand_id
1 'polypeptide(L)'
;LTKQLALALSREDKTRCRELLKPFVNRDTETLSLVGIGKAGSETIIMGFGRNVVCVLFWYAIAGGIGALMYRLTMELARAWSPSRRQYAPFGKPAIQIAAVLEFIPLRLFALLLLAG
;
A
#
# COMPACT_ATOMS: atom_id res chain seq x y z
N LEU A 1 -10.57 1.91 6.24
CA LEU A 1 -9.77 0.82 6.85
C LEU A 1 -9.40 1.12 8.30
N THR A 2 -8.54 2.10 8.59
CA THR A 2 -7.95 2.35 9.93
C THR A 2 -8.99 2.44 11.06
N LYS A 3 -10.01 3.29 10.94
CA LYS A 3 -11.05 3.45 11.98
C LYS A 3 -11.87 2.18 12.23
N GLN A 4 -12.24 1.49 11.14
CA GLN A 4 -13.06 0.27 11.21
C GLN A 4 -12.27 -0.91 11.77
N LEU A 5 -10.99 -1.02 11.42
CA LEU A 5 -10.10 -2.05 11.95
C LEU A 5 -9.85 -1.83 13.45
N ALA A 6 -9.58 -0.60 13.89
CA ALA A 6 -9.38 -0.27 15.29
C ALA A 6 -10.61 -0.59 16.16
N LEU A 7 -11.82 -0.26 15.66
CA LEU A 7 -13.08 -0.60 16.33
C LEU A 7 -13.35 -2.10 16.37
N ALA A 8 -13.00 -2.83 15.32
CA ALA A 8 -13.17 -4.28 15.29
C ALA A 8 -12.17 -4.98 16.22
N LEU A 9 -10.92 -4.48 16.30
CA LEU A 9 -9.93 -4.96 17.28
C LEU A 9 -10.36 -4.68 18.72
N SER A 10 -10.90 -3.49 19.01
CA SER A 10 -11.35 -3.15 20.37
C SER A 10 -12.55 -3.97 20.85
N ARG A 11 -13.30 -4.57 19.91
CA ARG A 11 -14.43 -5.46 20.19
C ARG A 11 -14.05 -6.94 20.15
N GLU A 12 -12.77 -7.26 19.96
CA GLU A 12 -12.24 -8.61 19.76
C GLU A 12 -12.95 -9.42 18.65
N ASP A 13 -13.58 -8.72 17.69
CA ASP A 13 -14.35 -9.32 16.60
C ASP A 13 -13.40 -9.80 15.49
N LYS A 14 -12.88 -11.01 15.67
CA LYS A 14 -11.89 -11.65 14.77
C LYS A 14 -12.44 -11.80 13.36
N THR A 15 -13.71 -12.15 13.20
CA THR A 15 -14.35 -12.40 11.90
C THR A 15 -14.38 -11.12 11.09
N ARG A 16 -14.85 -10.02 11.69
CA ARG A 16 -14.92 -8.71 11.04
C ARG A 16 -13.55 -8.14 10.72
N CYS A 17 -12.56 -8.37 11.57
CA CYS A 17 -11.18 -7.97 11.28
C CYS A 17 -10.61 -8.72 10.06
N ARG A 18 -10.88 -10.03 9.93
CA ARG A 18 -10.41 -10.84 8.79
C ARG A 18 -11.03 -10.38 7.48
N GLU A 19 -12.33 -10.12 7.46
CA GLU A 19 -13.01 -9.58 6.28
C GLU A 19 -12.41 -8.25 5.82
N LEU A 20 -12.11 -7.36 6.77
CA LEU A 20 -11.49 -6.07 6.49
C LEU A 20 -10.04 -6.18 5.98
N LEU A 21 -9.28 -7.21 6.41
CA LEU A 21 -7.90 -7.43 5.99
C LEU A 21 -7.75 -8.24 4.69
N LYS A 22 -8.72 -9.11 4.38
CA LYS A 22 -8.70 -10.01 3.21
C LYS A 22 -8.34 -9.35 1.88
N PRO A 23 -8.84 -8.14 1.53
CA PRO A 23 -8.46 -7.50 0.27
C PRO A 23 -7.05 -6.88 0.28
N PHE A 24 -6.41 -6.73 1.45
CA PHE A 24 -5.10 -6.08 1.58
C PHE A 24 -3.95 -7.08 1.82
N VAL A 25 -4.26 -8.29 2.30
CA VAL A 25 -3.26 -9.30 2.63
C VAL A 25 -3.38 -10.48 1.67
N ASN A 26 -2.28 -10.79 0.98
CA ASN A 26 -2.20 -11.88 0.00
C ASN A 26 -1.98 -13.29 0.65
N ARG A 27 -2.20 -13.41 1.96
CA ARG A 27 -1.92 -14.61 2.78
C ARG A 27 -3.23 -15.09 3.41
N ASP A 28 -3.33 -16.40 3.68
CA ASP A 28 -4.50 -16.97 4.34
C ASP A 28 -4.78 -16.30 5.69
N THR A 29 -5.90 -15.58 5.78
CA THR A 29 -6.32 -14.84 6.97
C THR A 29 -6.95 -15.72 8.06
N GLU A 30 -7.23 -17.00 7.75
CA GLU A 30 -7.96 -17.92 8.64
C GLU A 30 -7.16 -18.33 9.88
N THR A 31 -5.82 -18.36 9.79
CA THR A 31 -4.94 -18.79 10.88
C THR A 31 -4.39 -17.64 11.74
N LEU A 32 -4.71 -16.38 11.40
CA LEU A 32 -4.17 -15.23 12.14
C LEU A 32 -4.84 -15.06 13.51
N SER A 33 -4.00 -14.97 14.55
CA SER A 33 -4.34 -14.57 15.91
C SER A 33 -4.68 -13.07 15.97
N LEU A 34 -5.31 -12.63 17.06
CA LEU A 34 -5.69 -11.22 17.26
C LEU A 34 -4.47 -10.29 17.18
N VAL A 35 -3.33 -10.74 17.71
CA VAL A 35 -2.03 -10.05 17.60
C VAL A 35 -1.53 -10.02 16.15
N GLY A 36 -1.67 -11.12 15.41
CA GLY A 36 -1.28 -11.20 14.00
C GLY A 36 -2.10 -10.28 13.10
N ILE A 37 -3.40 -10.17 13.37
CA ILE A 37 -4.31 -9.22 12.70
C ILE A 37 -3.86 -7.78 12.97
N GLY A 38 -3.54 -7.45 14.23
CA GLY A 38 -3.03 -6.13 14.60
C GLY A 38 -1.74 -5.78 13.85
N LYS A 39 -0.78 -6.70 13.80
CA LYS A 39 0.47 -6.52 13.06
C LYS A 39 0.24 -6.29 11.57
N ALA A 40 -0.51 -7.18 10.91
CA ALA A 40 -0.78 -7.08 9.48
C ALA A 40 -1.58 -5.81 9.13
N GLY A 41 -2.49 -5.39 10.01
CA GLY A 41 -3.22 -4.13 9.90
C GLY A 41 -2.29 -2.92 9.96
N SER A 42 -1.43 -2.86 10.97
CA SER A 42 -0.44 -1.78 11.12
C SER A 42 0.51 -1.70 9.93
N GLU A 43 1.05 -2.84 9.48
CA GLU A 43 1.90 -2.89 8.27
C GLU A 43 1.17 -2.36 7.04
N THR A 44 -0.10 -2.76 6.84
CA THR A 44 -0.92 -2.29 5.72
C THR A 44 -1.17 -0.80 5.77
N ILE A 45 -1.48 -0.26 6.96
CA ILE A 45 -1.73 1.17 7.16
C ILE A 45 -0.45 1.98 6.91
N ILE A 46 0.68 1.55 7.46
CA ILE A 46 1.99 2.22 7.31
C ILE A 46 2.42 2.20 5.84
N MET A 47 2.38 1.05 5.18
CA MET A 47 2.71 0.94 3.75
C MET A 47 1.75 1.76 2.89
N GLY A 48 0.45 1.74 3.22
CA GLY A 48 -0.56 2.53 2.54
C GLY A 48 -0.30 4.03 2.67
N PHE A 49 0.11 4.49 3.85
CA PHE A 49 0.47 5.89 4.11
C PHE A 49 1.73 6.30 3.33
N GLY A 50 2.79 5.49 3.37
CA GLY A 50 4.00 5.73 2.60
C GLY A 50 3.73 5.93 1.11
N ARG A 51 2.91 5.06 0.50
CA ARG A 51 2.55 5.17 -0.92
C ARG A 51 1.61 6.33 -1.23
N ASN A 52 0.55 6.50 -0.45
CA ASN A 52 -0.51 7.49 -0.79
C ASN A 52 -0.19 8.91 -0.36
N VAL A 53 0.68 9.09 0.62
CA VAL A 53 1.01 10.41 1.19
C VAL A 53 2.47 10.74 0.90
N VAL A 54 3.42 9.95 1.39
CA VAL A 54 4.84 10.30 1.31
C VAL A 54 5.34 10.34 -0.13
N CYS A 55 5.03 9.33 -0.94
CA CYS A 55 5.44 9.32 -2.35
C CYS A 55 4.79 10.47 -3.14
N VAL A 56 3.51 10.77 -2.88
CA VAL A 56 2.81 11.88 -3.53
C VAL A 56 3.44 13.23 -3.16
N LEU A 57 3.72 13.45 -1.88
CA LEU A 57 4.37 14.68 -1.39
C LEU A 57 5.80 14.82 -1.91
N PHE A 58 6.55 13.72 -2.01
CA PHE A 58 7.90 13.71 -2.56
C PHE A 58 7.90 14.16 -4.02
N TRP A 59 7.06 13.56 -4.86
CA TRP A 59 6.95 13.95 -6.28
C TRP A 59 6.32 15.33 -6.46
N TYR A 60 5.45 15.76 -5.54
CA TYR A 60 4.97 17.13 -5.48
C TYR A 60 6.09 18.13 -5.19
N ALA A 61 6.98 17.83 -4.25
CA ALA A 61 8.09 18.72 -3.90
C ALA A 61 9.09 18.88 -5.07
N ILE A 62 9.28 17.85 -5.89
CA ILE A 62 10.22 17.86 -7.02
C ILE A 62 9.64 18.57 -8.25
N ALA A 63 8.42 18.21 -8.66
CA ALA A 63 7.84 18.64 -9.93
C ALA A 63 6.46 19.31 -9.78
N GLY A 64 6.08 19.71 -8.57
CA GLY A 64 4.82 20.37 -8.27
C GLY A 64 3.60 19.46 -8.48
N GLY A 65 2.45 20.08 -8.75
CA GLY A 65 1.18 19.36 -8.98
C GLY A 65 1.25 18.34 -10.11
N ILE A 66 2.06 18.60 -11.15
CA ILE A 66 2.23 17.72 -12.30
C ILE A 66 2.94 16.42 -11.88
N GLY A 67 3.99 16.53 -11.05
CA GLY A 67 4.71 15.37 -10.51
C GLY A 67 3.82 14.46 -9.67
N ALA A 68 3.01 15.05 -8.79
CA ALA A 68 2.05 14.32 -7.96
C ALA A 68 1.00 13.57 -8.80
N LEU A 69 0.47 14.24 -9.83
CA LEU A 69 -0.51 13.67 -10.75
C LEU A 69 0.11 12.54 -11.58
N MET A 70 1.33 12.72 -12.08
CA MET A 70 2.04 11.70 -12.84
C MET A 70 2.28 10.44 -12.02
N TYR A 71 2.77 10.60 -10.78
CA TYR A 71 2.94 9.46 -9.87
C TYR A 71 1.62 8.70 -9.64
N ARG A 72 0.52 9.43 -9.36
CA ARG A 72 -0.81 8.84 -9.16
C ARG A 72 -1.29 8.07 -10.40
N LEU A 73 -1.10 8.64 -11.58
CA LEU A 73 -1.46 7.99 -12.84
C LEU A 73 -0.63 6.73 -13.10
N THR A 74 0.69 6.79 -12.85
CA THR A 74 1.56 5.61 -12.96
C THR A 74 1.14 4.49 -12.00
N MET A 75 0.78 4.83 -10.76
CA MET A 75 0.27 3.85 -9.80
C MET A 75 -1.02 3.20 -10.27
N GLU A 76 -1.96 3.99 -10.80
CA GLU A 76 -3.23 3.45 -11.27
C GLU A 76 -3.06 2.60 -12.53
N LEU A 77 -2.15 3.01 -13.42
CA LEU A 77 -1.79 2.25 -14.61
C LEU A 77 -1.18 0.89 -14.23
N ALA A 78 -0.27 0.87 -13.25
CA ALA A 78 0.32 -0.37 -12.75
C ALA A 78 -0.71 -1.30 -12.10
N ARG A 79 -1.77 -0.75 -11.48
CA ARG A 79 -2.89 -1.53 -10.93
C ARG A 79 -3.81 -2.06 -12.03
N ALA A 80 -4.16 -1.22 -13.00
CA ALA A 80 -5.03 -1.59 -14.12
C ALA A 80 -4.39 -2.66 -15.00
N TRP A 81 -3.09 -2.54 -15.28
CA TRP A 81 -2.30 -3.50 -16.03
C TRP A 81 -1.60 -4.53 -15.14
N SER A 82 -2.28 -4.97 -14.08
CA SER A 82 -1.74 -6.02 -13.22
C SER A 82 -1.37 -7.28 -14.03
N PRO A 83 -0.14 -7.81 -13.89
CA PRO A 83 0.35 -9.01 -14.59
C PRO A 83 -0.48 -10.26 -14.32
N SER A 84 -1.33 -10.24 -13.28
CA SER A 84 -2.29 -11.30 -13.00
C SER A 84 -3.27 -11.52 -14.16
N ARG A 85 -3.47 -10.52 -15.02
CA ARG A 85 -4.29 -10.64 -16.24
C ARG A 85 -3.38 -10.94 -17.44
N ARG A 86 -3.40 -12.18 -17.94
CA ARG A 86 -2.60 -12.65 -19.09
C ARG A 86 -2.66 -11.72 -20.31
N GLN A 87 -3.80 -11.07 -20.56
CA GLN A 87 -4.01 -10.12 -21.65
C GLN A 87 -3.15 -8.83 -21.58
N TYR A 88 -2.72 -8.41 -20.38
CA TYR A 88 -1.93 -7.20 -20.18
C TYR A 88 -0.48 -7.48 -19.77
N ALA A 89 -0.06 -8.75 -19.74
CA ALA A 89 1.29 -9.15 -19.36
C ALA A 89 2.45 -8.39 -20.06
N PRO A 90 2.40 -8.09 -21.39
CA PRO A 90 3.49 -7.35 -22.04
C PRO A 90 3.59 -5.88 -21.57
N PHE A 91 2.48 -5.24 -21.20
CA PHE A 91 2.46 -3.84 -20.72
C PHE A 91 2.52 -3.71 -19.19
N GLY A 92 2.10 -4.75 -18.47
CA GLY A 92 2.06 -4.77 -17.01
C GLY A 92 3.43 -4.83 -16.35
N LYS A 93 4.36 -5.60 -16.94
CA LYS A 93 5.75 -5.69 -16.44
C LYS A 93 6.47 -4.33 -16.44
N PRO A 94 6.56 -3.59 -17.56
CA PRO A 94 7.21 -2.28 -17.55
C PRO A 94 6.48 -1.27 -16.67
N ALA A 95 5.14 -1.27 -16.63
CA ALA A 95 4.37 -0.38 -15.77
C ALA A 95 4.68 -0.58 -14.28
N ILE A 96 4.77 -1.84 -13.83
CA ILE A 96 5.14 -2.14 -12.43
C ILE A 96 6.60 -1.80 -12.15
N GLN A 97 7.51 -2.02 -13.10
CA GLN A 97 8.91 -1.64 -12.92
C GLN A 97 9.06 -0.13 -12.76
N ILE A 98 8.40 0.67 -13.60
CA ILE A 98 8.40 2.13 -13.49
C ILE A 98 7.81 2.54 -12.14
N ALA A 99 6.64 2.01 -11.76
CA ALA A 99 6.05 2.29 -10.45
C ALA A 99 6.99 1.93 -9.29
N ALA A 100 7.67 0.79 -9.36
CA ALA A 100 8.64 0.36 -8.35
C ALA A 100 9.84 1.31 -8.26
N VAL A 101 10.35 1.82 -9.39
CA VAL A 101 11.44 2.80 -9.41
C VAL A 101 10.99 4.14 -8.79
N LEU A 102 9.79 4.61 -9.15
CA LEU A 102 9.24 5.86 -8.59
C LEU A 102 8.98 5.77 -7.08
N GLU A 103 8.68 4.57 -6.59
CA GLU A 103 8.45 4.29 -5.17
C GLU A 103 9.76 4.04 -4.39
N PHE A 104 10.83 3.61 -5.05
CA PHE A 104 12.06 3.15 -4.39
C PHE A 104 12.70 4.22 -3.48
N ILE A 105 12.83 5.44 -3.99
CA ILE A 105 13.44 6.57 -3.27
C ILE A 105 12.52 7.04 -2.12
N PRO A 106 11.26 7.43 -2.35
CA PRO A 106 10.41 7.96 -1.29
C PRO A 106 10.10 6.94 -0.19
N LEU A 107 9.93 5.64 -0.50
CA LEU A 107 9.70 4.65 0.55
C LEU A 107 10.94 4.41 1.42
N ARG A 108 12.15 4.47 0.86
CA ARG A 108 13.37 4.37 1.68
C ARG A 108 13.55 5.59 2.57
N LEU A 109 13.27 6.78 2.07
CA LEU A 109 13.26 8.00 2.89
C LEU A 109 12.24 7.88 4.02
N PHE A 110 11.04 7.38 3.73
CA PHE A 110 10.03 7.13 4.76
C PHE A 110 10.50 6.11 5.81
N ALA A 111 11.13 5.01 5.39
CA ALA A 111 11.67 4.01 6.30
C ALA A 111 12.78 4.58 7.20
N LEU A 112 13.66 5.42 6.66
CA LEU A 112 14.68 6.12 7.44
C LEU A 112 14.06 7.10 8.45
N LEU A 113 13.01 7.82 8.04
CA LEU A 113 12.30 8.74 8.93
C LEU A 113 11.64 8.00 10.11
N LEU A 114 11.07 6.81 9.85
CA LEU A 114 10.50 5.94 10.88
C LEU A 114 11.56 5.31 11.81
N LEU A 115 12.80 5.16 11.35
CA LEU A 115 13.91 4.65 12.18
C LEU A 115 14.53 5.75 13.05
N ALA A 116 14.51 6.99 12.56
CA ALA A 116 15.12 8.13 13.25
C ALA A 116 14.22 8.75 14.34
N GLY A 117 12.90 8.55 14.26
CA GLY A 117 11.92 9.01 15.25
C GLY A 117 11.49 7.89 16.19
#